data_AF-A0A2H0N7A5-F1
#
_entry.id   AF-A0A2H0N7A5-F1
#
_cell.length_a   1.000
_cell.length_b   1.000
_cell.length_c   1.000
_cell.angle_alpha   90.00
_cell.angle_beta   90.00
_cell.angle_gamma   90.00
#
_symmetry.space_group_name_H-M   'P 1'
#
loop_
_entity.id
_entity.type
_entity.pdbx_description
1 polymer ?
#
loop_
_entity_poly.entity_id
_entity_poly.type
_entity_poly.pdbx_seq_one_letter_code
_entity_poly.pdbx_strand_id
1 'polypeptide(L)'
;MRTQIESGRDARMLTEEILQHAKVLSPQEALAFAEKYFPDTEDESLLHQTRAVSLFSGEKNVLLTYGNKLLLFSILELEQMIEVSTMISSNSSMEKKDNDTTEIYRALAKYLQNLANVSQKPVEYILQTSHEKLILWAKGKGMQIFHWDSIYEPKEQDDELIAKKRFTPKIV
;
A
#
# COMPACT_ATOMS: atom_id res chain seq x y z
N MET A 1 22.34 5.10 4.64
CA MET A 1 21.92 6.51 4.84
C MET A 1 20.42 6.54 4.57
N ARG A 2 19.59 6.46 5.61
CA ARG A 2 18.13 6.46 5.48
C ARG A 2 17.69 7.90 5.27
N THR A 3 17.10 8.20 4.13
CA THR A 3 16.49 9.50 3.89
C THR A 3 15.30 9.61 4.83
N GLN A 4 15.40 10.44 5.86
CA GLN A 4 14.23 10.93 6.59
C GLN A 4 13.36 11.64 5.56
N ILE A 5 12.25 11.01 5.18
CA ILE A 5 11.18 11.71 4.47
C ILE A 5 10.62 12.70 5.50
N GLU A 6 10.97 13.97 5.32
CA GLU A 6 10.59 15.09 6.17
C GLU A 6 9.08 15.03 6.47
N SER A 7 8.75 14.85 7.75
CA SER A 7 7.41 14.70 8.31
C SER A 7 6.59 16.00 8.32
N GLY A 8 6.64 16.76 7.23
CA GLY A 8 5.99 18.07 7.12
C GLY A 8 5.56 18.50 5.73
N ARG A 9 5.83 17.72 4.67
CA ARG A 9 5.22 18.00 3.35
C ARG A 9 3.76 17.58 3.38
N ASP A 10 2.87 18.52 3.05
CA ASP A 10 1.44 18.25 2.92
C ASP A 10 1.25 17.02 2.02
N ALA A 11 0.61 15.98 2.56
CA ALA A 11 0.34 14.73 1.86
C ALA A 11 -0.30 14.97 0.49
N ARG A 12 -1.03 16.09 0.33
CA ARG A 12 -1.60 16.56 -0.93
C ARG A 12 -0.56 16.98 -1.96
N MET A 13 0.43 17.79 -1.58
CA MET A 13 1.50 18.21 -2.48
C MET A 13 2.34 17.01 -2.94
N LEU A 14 2.66 16.09 -2.01
CA LEU A 14 3.34 14.84 -2.37
C LEU A 14 2.50 14.00 -3.34
N THR A 15 1.19 13.87 -3.13
CA THR A 15 0.34 13.10 -4.05
C THR A 15 0.27 13.75 -5.44
N GLU A 16 0.13 15.07 -5.54
CA GLU A 16 0.08 15.78 -6.82
C GLU A 16 1.43 15.77 -7.55
N GLU A 17 2.54 16.01 -6.85
CA GLU A 17 3.89 15.94 -7.40
C GLU A 17 4.24 14.51 -7.86
N ILE A 18 3.86 13.51 -7.06
CA ILE A 18 3.97 12.10 -7.44
C ILE A 18 3.13 11.79 -8.67
N LEU A 19 1.89 12.27 -8.76
CA LEU A 19 1.05 12.08 -9.95
C LEU A 19 1.58 12.83 -11.18
N GLN A 20 2.29 13.94 -11.00
CA GLN A 20 2.91 14.71 -12.09
C GLN A 20 4.19 14.07 -12.63
N HIS A 21 4.99 13.46 -11.75
CA HIS A 21 6.24 12.78 -12.12
C HIS A 21 6.10 11.28 -12.31
N ALA A 22 4.92 10.74 -11.99
CA ALA A 22 4.51 9.39 -12.28
C ALA A 22 4.63 9.07 -13.76
N LYS A 23 5.45 8.08 -14.13
CA LYS A 23 5.17 7.34 -15.36
C LYS A 23 3.88 6.57 -15.13
N VAL A 24 2.75 7.15 -15.54
CA VAL A 24 1.47 6.46 -15.57
C VAL A 24 1.61 5.30 -16.55
N LEU A 25 1.44 4.07 -16.06
CA LEU A 25 1.39 2.91 -16.93
C LEU A 25 0.32 3.10 -18.00
N SER A 26 0.64 2.75 -19.24
CA SER A 26 -0.36 2.60 -20.28
C SER A 26 -1.43 1.57 -19.85
N PRO A 27 -2.65 1.61 -20.41
CA PRO A 27 -3.69 0.62 -20.07
C PRO A 27 -3.22 -0.83 -20.21
N GLN A 28 -2.36 -1.13 -21.19
CA GLN A 28 -1.78 -2.46 -21.41
C GLN A 28 -0.75 -2.83 -20.33
N GLU A 29 0.13 -1.89 -19.94
CA GLU A 29 1.06 -2.10 -18.84
C GLU A 29 0.31 -2.26 -17.50
N ALA A 30 -0.76 -1.50 -17.28
CA ALA A 30 -1.61 -1.61 -16.09
C ALA A 30 -2.37 -2.95 -16.07
N LEU A 31 -2.88 -3.40 -17.21
CA LEU A 31 -3.51 -4.71 -17.37
C LEU A 31 -2.50 -5.84 -17.11
N ALA A 32 -1.32 -5.81 -17.76
CA ALA A 32 -0.29 -6.81 -17.55
C ALA A 32 0.25 -6.82 -16.11
N PHE A 33 0.36 -5.64 -15.48
CA PHE A 33 0.65 -5.53 -14.05
C PHE A 33 -0.44 -6.22 -13.24
N ALA A 34 -1.70 -5.96 -13.56
CA ALA A 34 -2.78 -6.50 -12.77
C ALA A 34 -3.02 -7.99 -13.01
N GLU A 35 -2.88 -8.51 -14.22
CA GLU A 35 -2.83 -9.94 -14.52
C GLU A 35 -1.71 -10.63 -13.75
N LYS A 36 -0.52 -10.01 -13.69
CA LYS A 36 0.62 -10.55 -12.96
C LYS A 36 0.40 -10.57 -11.46
N TYR A 37 -0.17 -9.50 -10.90
CA TYR A 37 -0.23 -9.32 -9.45
C TYR A 37 -1.58 -9.66 -8.79
N PHE A 38 -2.62 -9.80 -9.60
CA PHE A 38 -4.00 -10.08 -9.20
C PHE A 38 -4.66 -11.16 -10.10
N PRO A 39 -4.01 -12.31 -10.37
CA PRO A 39 -4.46 -13.27 -11.38
C PRO A 39 -5.85 -13.87 -11.08
N ASP A 40 -6.23 -13.98 -9.81
CA ASP A 40 -7.49 -14.62 -9.36
C ASP A 40 -8.59 -13.60 -9.00
N THR A 41 -8.46 -12.35 -9.45
CA THR A 41 -9.44 -11.32 -9.08
C THR A 41 -10.59 -11.30 -10.08
N GLU A 42 -11.66 -12.05 -9.76
CA GLU A 42 -12.97 -11.93 -10.45
C GLU A 42 -13.61 -10.53 -10.29
N ASP A 43 -13.02 -9.69 -9.44
CA ASP A 43 -13.49 -8.34 -9.14
C ASP A 43 -12.85 -7.33 -10.11
N GLU A 44 -13.41 -7.22 -11.31
CA GLU A 44 -13.03 -6.24 -12.36
C GLU A 44 -13.00 -4.79 -11.83
N SER A 45 -13.69 -4.49 -10.73
CA SER A 45 -13.71 -3.14 -10.13
C SER A 45 -12.37 -2.71 -9.52
N LEU A 46 -11.54 -3.67 -9.07
CA LEU A 46 -10.17 -3.44 -8.57
C LEU A 46 -9.15 -3.25 -9.70
N LEU A 47 -9.40 -3.90 -10.85
CA LEU A 47 -8.56 -3.85 -12.04
C LEU A 47 -8.60 -2.46 -12.71
N HIS A 48 -9.76 -1.80 -12.75
CA HIS A 48 -9.93 -0.51 -13.42
C HIS A 48 -9.28 0.70 -12.71
N GLN A 49 -8.73 0.52 -11.51
CA GLN A 49 -8.30 1.63 -10.65
C GLN A 49 -6.87 1.49 -10.11
N THR A 50 -6.13 0.47 -10.54
CA THR A 50 -4.73 0.28 -10.19
C THR A 50 -3.83 1.01 -11.19
N ARG A 51 -3.04 1.97 -10.70
CA ARG A 51 -2.01 2.65 -11.51
C ARG A 51 -0.65 2.36 -10.87
N ALA A 52 0.17 1.49 -11.45
CA ALA A 52 1.55 1.40 -10.96
C ALA A 52 2.32 2.66 -11.38
N VAL A 53 3.22 3.12 -10.53
CA VAL A 53 3.94 4.37 -10.76
C VAL A 53 5.40 4.19 -10.32
N SER A 54 6.33 4.00 -11.25
CA SER A 54 7.75 3.98 -10.88
C SER A 54 8.27 5.41 -10.75
N LEU A 55 8.71 5.83 -9.55
CA LEU A 55 9.11 7.21 -9.28
C LEU A 55 10.63 7.40 -9.14
N PHE A 56 11.41 6.40 -8.68
CA PHE A 56 12.84 6.61 -8.37
C PHE A 56 13.72 5.36 -8.61
N SER A 57 15.03 5.57 -8.75
CA SER A 57 16.02 4.50 -8.95
C SER A 57 16.17 3.65 -7.69
N GLY A 58 15.57 2.45 -7.70
CA GLY A 58 15.71 1.44 -6.63
C GLY A 58 14.42 1.15 -5.86
N GLU A 59 13.48 2.09 -5.80
CA GLU A 59 12.17 1.90 -5.14
C GLU A 59 11.05 1.88 -6.16
N LYS A 60 10.26 0.81 -6.15
CA LYS A 60 9.06 0.71 -6.99
C LYS A 60 7.89 1.27 -6.20
N ASN A 61 7.22 2.28 -6.73
CA ASN A 61 6.01 2.82 -6.13
C ASN A 61 4.79 2.28 -6.89
N VAL A 62 3.69 2.04 -6.17
CA VAL A 62 2.44 1.56 -6.75
C VAL A 62 1.31 2.34 -6.12
N LEU A 63 0.39 2.83 -6.96
CA LEU A 63 -0.80 3.53 -6.51
C LEU A 63 -2.03 2.65 -6.75
N LEU A 64 -2.73 2.31 -5.68
CA LEU A 64 -4.09 1.80 -5.76
C LEU A 64 -5.05 2.97 -5.59
N THR A 65 -6.17 2.91 -6.29
CA THR A 65 -7.30 3.80 -6.05
C THR A 65 -8.58 2.99 -5.89
N TYR A 66 -9.44 3.42 -4.98
CA TYR A 66 -10.77 2.84 -4.79
C TYR A 66 -11.70 3.85 -4.13
N GLY A 67 -12.82 4.16 -4.79
CA GLY A 67 -13.72 5.22 -4.34
C GLY A 67 -12.97 6.55 -4.26
N ASN A 68 -12.90 7.16 -3.09
CA ASN A 68 -12.13 8.40 -2.89
C ASN A 68 -10.75 8.18 -2.28
N LYS A 69 -10.30 6.93 -2.10
CA LYS A 69 -9.02 6.60 -1.49
C LYS A 69 -7.93 6.40 -2.52
N LEU A 70 -6.76 6.89 -2.15
CA LEU A 70 -5.51 6.73 -2.88
C LEU A 70 -4.52 6.12 -1.92
N LEU A 71 -4.04 4.91 -2.23
CA LEU A 71 -3.06 4.20 -1.44
C LEU A 71 -1.79 4.06 -2.25
N LEU A 72 -0.81 4.90 -1.94
CA LEU A 72 0.54 4.79 -2.47
C LEU A 72 1.33 3.83 -1.58
N PHE A 73 2.05 2.89 -2.18
CA PHE A 73 3.00 2.06 -1.45
C PHE A 73 4.32 1.92 -2.16
N SER A 74 5.38 1.91 -1.36
CA SER A 74 6.77 1.85 -1.79
C SER A 74 7.30 0.44 -1.52
N ILE A 75 7.94 -0.14 -2.52
CA ILE A 75 8.53 -1.48 -2.46
C ILE A 75 10.04 -1.32 -2.51
N LEU A 76 10.68 -1.68 -1.39
CA LEU A 76 12.13 -1.76 -1.27
C LEU A 76 12.54 -3.24 -1.31
N GLU A 77 13.22 -3.63 -2.39
CA GLU A 77 13.73 -4.99 -2.52
C GLU A 77 15.11 -5.10 -1.86
N LEU A 78 15.20 -5.91 -0.80
CA LEU A 78 16.43 -6.25 -0.11
C LEU A 78 16.91 -7.64 -0.56
N GLU A 79 18.11 -8.03 -0.11
CA GLU A 79 18.72 -9.31 -0.48
C GLU A 79 17.83 -10.50 -0.11
N GLN A 80 17.30 -10.52 1.12
CA GLN A 80 16.56 -11.65 1.68
C GLN A 80 15.05 -11.42 1.82
N MET A 81 14.57 -10.19 1.63
CA MET A 81 13.17 -9.83 1.86
C MET A 81 12.78 -8.61 1.04
N ILE A 82 11.50 -8.32 1.01
CA ILE A 82 10.94 -7.09 0.45
C ILE A 82 10.28 -6.32 1.58
N GLU A 83 10.59 -5.03 1.72
CA GLU A 83 9.91 -4.15 2.66
C GLU A 83 8.88 -3.30 1.91
N VAL A 84 7.68 -3.15 2.50
CA VAL A 84 6.61 -2.32 1.96
C VAL A 84 6.08 -1.37 3.03
N SER A 85 6.03 -0.09 2.66
CA SER A 85 5.40 0.97 3.45
C SER A 85 4.28 1.62 2.64
N THR A 86 3.28 2.18 3.32
CA THR A 86 2.09 2.77 2.68
C THR A 86 1.82 4.18 3.16
N MET A 87 1.29 4.99 2.24
CA MET A 87 0.68 6.28 2.52
C MET A 87 -0.73 6.29 1.91
N ILE A 88 -1.73 6.66 2.72
CA ILE A 88 -3.12 6.77 2.26
C ILE A 88 -3.60 8.22 2.31
N SER A 89 -4.26 8.66 1.25
CA SER A 89 -4.93 9.96 1.19
C SER A 89 -6.35 9.80 0.66
N SER A 90 -7.14 10.88 0.78
CA SER A 90 -8.51 10.93 0.23
C SER A 90 -8.60 12.09 -0.76
N ASN A 91 -9.18 11.84 -1.93
CA ASN A 91 -9.45 12.85 -2.94
C ASN A 91 -10.92 13.27 -2.89
N SER A 92 -11.18 14.51 -2.48
CA SER A 92 -12.55 15.04 -2.34
C SER A 92 -13.30 15.20 -3.68
N SER A 93 -12.61 15.15 -4.83
CA SER A 93 -13.28 15.20 -6.14
C SER A 93 -13.79 13.83 -6.61
N MET A 94 -13.45 12.75 -5.91
CA MET A 94 -13.90 11.40 -6.21
C MET A 94 -15.04 10.97 -5.27
N GLU A 95 -15.95 10.15 -5.79
CA GLU A 95 -17.06 9.61 -5.02
C GLU A 95 -16.55 8.73 -3.87
N LYS A 96 -17.02 9.02 -2.64
CA LYS A 96 -16.76 8.18 -1.48
C LYS A 96 -17.60 6.91 -1.60
N LYS A 97 -16.95 5.75 -1.52
CA LYS A 97 -17.62 4.44 -1.48
C LYS A 97 -17.65 3.89 -0.05
N ASP A 98 -18.61 3.01 0.21
CA ASP A 98 -18.66 2.29 1.47
C ASP A 98 -17.41 1.44 1.64
N ASN A 99 -16.84 1.46 2.85
CA ASN A 99 -15.64 0.70 3.21
C ASN A 99 -14.42 0.94 2.31
N ASP A 100 -14.33 2.10 1.66
CA ASP A 100 -13.25 2.46 0.73
C ASP A 100 -11.83 2.15 1.23
N THR A 101 -11.51 2.53 2.48
CA THR A 101 -10.24 2.19 3.14
C THR A 101 -10.07 0.68 3.30
N THR A 102 -11.12 -0.06 3.64
CA THR A 102 -11.04 -1.50 3.85
C THR A 102 -10.81 -2.24 2.54
N GLU A 103 -11.50 -1.86 1.46
CA GLU A 103 -11.33 -2.51 0.15
C GLU A 103 -9.95 -2.26 -0.44
N ILE A 104 -9.43 -1.03 -0.35
CA ILE A 104 -8.10 -0.73 -0.88
C ILE A 104 -7.00 -1.49 -0.12
N TYR A 105 -7.14 -1.67 1.19
CA TYR A 105 -6.20 -2.47 1.99
C TYR A 105 -6.37 -3.98 1.78
N ARG A 106 -7.56 -4.49 1.43
CA ARG A 106 -7.73 -5.88 0.98
C ARG A 106 -6.99 -6.13 -0.33
N ALA A 107 -7.11 -5.19 -1.27
CA ALA A 107 -6.36 -5.25 -2.51
C ALA A 107 -4.86 -5.25 -2.25
N LEU A 108 -4.36 -4.38 -1.35
CA LEU A 108 -2.96 -4.40 -0.93
C LEU A 108 -2.56 -5.77 -0.35
N ALA A 109 -3.33 -6.34 0.58
CA ALA A 109 -2.99 -7.62 1.18
C ALA A 109 -2.86 -8.76 0.15
N LYS A 110 -3.77 -8.81 -0.85
CA LYS A 110 -3.67 -9.75 -1.97
C LYS A 110 -2.42 -9.52 -2.80
N TYR A 111 -2.14 -8.24 -3.13
CA TYR A 111 -0.94 -7.86 -3.88
C TYR A 111 0.34 -8.32 -3.17
N LEU A 112 0.45 -8.06 -1.86
CA LEU A 112 1.65 -8.40 -1.09
C LEU A 112 1.86 -9.91 -0.96
N GLN A 113 0.78 -10.67 -0.79
CA GLN A 113 0.88 -12.13 -0.81
C GLN A 113 1.34 -12.65 -2.17
N ASN A 114 0.81 -12.10 -3.27
CA ASN A 114 1.23 -12.51 -4.59
C ASN A 114 2.67 -12.05 -4.91
N LEU A 115 3.07 -10.87 -4.45
CA LEU A 115 4.45 -10.41 -4.54
C LEU A 115 5.41 -11.37 -3.82
N ALA A 116 5.03 -11.86 -2.64
CA ALA A 116 5.82 -12.87 -1.92
C ALA A 116 5.94 -14.17 -2.73
N ASN A 117 4.83 -14.64 -3.31
CA ASN A 117 4.83 -15.86 -4.14
C ASN A 117 5.68 -15.71 -5.41
N VAL A 118 5.55 -14.60 -6.14
CA VAL A 118 6.28 -14.38 -7.40
C VAL A 118 7.77 -14.17 -7.16
N SER A 119 8.13 -13.41 -6.11
CA SER A 119 9.54 -13.13 -5.79
C SER A 119 10.24 -14.26 -5.06
N GLN A 120 9.48 -15.23 -4.52
CA GLN A 120 9.98 -16.27 -3.61
C GLN A 120 10.74 -15.67 -2.40
N LYS A 121 10.39 -14.44 -2.01
CA LYS A 121 10.93 -13.73 -0.85
C LYS A 121 9.81 -13.39 0.13
N PRO A 122 10.07 -13.38 1.44
CA PRO A 122 9.14 -12.82 2.41
C PRO A 122 8.95 -11.31 2.15
N VAL A 123 7.70 -10.84 2.27
CA VAL A 123 7.33 -9.43 2.18
C VAL A 123 6.91 -8.94 3.56
N GLU A 124 7.62 -7.95 4.10
CA GLU A 124 7.27 -7.29 5.36
C GLU A 124 6.54 -5.98 5.06
N TYR A 125 5.29 -5.93 5.49
CA TYR A 125 4.46 -4.75 5.42
C TYR A 125 4.43 -4.04 6.77
N ILE A 126 4.68 -2.73 6.74
CA ILE A 126 4.66 -1.86 7.91
C ILE A 126 3.61 -0.77 7.68
N LEU A 127 2.55 -0.80 8.50
CA LEU A 127 1.63 0.32 8.65
C LEU A 127 2.11 1.18 9.81
N GLN A 128 2.56 2.40 9.50
CA GLN A 128 2.98 3.40 10.47
C GLN A 128 2.07 4.63 10.33
N THR A 129 1.38 5.02 11.41
CA THR A 129 0.43 6.13 11.35
C THR A 129 0.14 6.76 12.70
N SER A 130 0.07 8.09 12.74
CA SER A 130 -0.46 8.88 13.86
C SER A 130 -1.94 9.28 13.67
N HIS A 131 -2.57 8.87 12.57
CA HIS A 131 -3.94 9.29 12.27
C HIS A 131 -4.95 8.42 13.04
N GLU A 132 -5.63 9.00 14.04
CA GLU A 132 -6.56 8.31 14.95
C GLU A 132 -7.55 7.34 14.25
N LYS A 133 -8.23 7.77 13.18
CA LYS A 133 -9.15 6.88 12.43
C LYS A 133 -8.46 5.67 11.82
N LEU A 134 -7.22 5.82 11.36
CA LEU A 134 -6.45 4.72 10.78
C LEU A 134 -5.90 3.80 11.87
N ILE A 135 -5.57 4.34 13.05
CA ILE A 135 -5.23 3.56 14.25
C ILE A 135 -6.41 2.67 14.65
N LEU A 136 -7.60 3.25 14.80
CA LEU A 136 -8.83 2.50 15.11
C LEU A 136 -9.16 1.47 14.04
N TRP A 137 -9.00 1.84 12.77
CA TRP A 137 -9.19 0.92 11.65
C TRP A 137 -8.20 -0.25 11.71
N ALA A 138 -6.92 0.00 11.97
CA ALA A 138 -5.88 -1.02 12.04
C ALA A 138 -6.15 -2.04 13.17
N LYS A 139 -6.60 -1.56 14.33
CA LYS A 139 -7.03 -2.41 15.47
C LYS A 139 -8.32 -3.20 15.18
N GLY A 140 -9.18 -2.71 14.28
CA GLY A 140 -10.43 -3.36 13.90
C GLY A 140 -10.34 -4.12 12.57
N LYS A 141 -10.78 -3.48 11.47
CA LYS A 141 -10.84 -4.08 10.14
C LYS A 141 -9.46 -4.43 9.59
N GLY A 142 -8.43 -3.64 9.88
CA GLY A 142 -7.05 -3.94 9.51
C GLY A 142 -6.59 -5.28 10.10
N MET A 143 -6.92 -5.56 11.37
CA MET A 143 -6.63 -6.86 11.99
C MET A 143 -7.30 -8.03 11.26
N GLN A 144 -8.55 -7.86 10.80
CA GLN A 144 -9.28 -8.88 10.04
C GLN A 144 -8.65 -9.15 8.66
N ILE A 145 -8.00 -8.15 8.06
CA ILE A 145 -7.36 -8.27 6.75
C ILE A 145 -5.97 -8.87 6.90
N PHE A 146 -5.13 -8.22 7.72
CA PHE A 146 -3.71 -8.51 7.78
C PHE A 146 -3.33 -9.56 8.80
N HIS A 147 -4.14 -9.79 9.83
CA HIS A 147 -3.79 -10.65 10.97
C HIS A 147 -2.38 -10.28 11.47
N TRP A 148 -2.23 -9.04 11.95
CA TRP A 148 -0.93 -8.43 12.28
C TRP A 148 -0.08 -9.38 13.13
N ASP A 149 1.19 -9.50 12.79
CA ASP A 149 2.14 -10.30 13.59
C ASP A 149 2.56 -9.53 14.84
N SER A 150 2.59 -8.19 14.75
CA SER A 150 2.73 -7.30 15.90
C SER A 150 2.01 -5.97 15.68
N ILE A 151 1.54 -5.40 16.78
CA ILE A 151 0.92 -4.08 16.83
C ILE A 151 1.35 -3.41 18.14
N TYR A 152 1.97 -2.24 18.06
CA TYR A 152 2.44 -1.51 19.25
C TYR A 152 2.26 -0.01 19.10
N GLU A 153 2.02 0.64 20.24
CA GLU A 153 1.89 2.09 20.40
C GLU A 153 3.00 2.53 21.37
N PRO A 154 4.02 3.28 20.93
CA PRO A 154 5.06 3.80 21.80
C PRO A 154 4.42 4.66 22.90
N LYS A 155 4.74 4.36 24.16
CA LYS A 155 4.15 5.06 25.31
C LYS A 155 4.72 6.45 25.55
N GLU A 156 5.82 6.80 24.88
CA GLU A 156 6.55 8.03 25.11
C GLU A 156 6.89 8.67 23.77
N GLN A 157 6.19 9.77 23.49
CA GLN A 157 6.52 10.86 22.56
C GLN A 157 5.87 10.92 21.17
N ASP A 158 5.27 9.86 20.63
CA ASP A 158 4.48 9.99 19.40
C ASP A 158 3.26 9.06 19.48
N ASP A 159 2.05 9.59 19.33
CA ASP A 159 0.77 8.85 19.23
C ASP A 159 0.71 8.04 17.92
N GLU A 160 1.77 7.31 17.62
CA GLU A 160 1.99 6.61 16.37
C GLU A 160 1.79 5.11 16.57
N LEU A 161 0.86 4.55 15.83
CA LEU A 161 0.71 3.11 15.74
C LEU A 161 1.71 2.55 14.73
N ILE A 162 2.42 1.49 15.11
CA ILE A 162 3.15 0.64 14.19
C ILE A 162 2.54 -0.77 14.20
N ALA A 163 2.00 -1.20 13.07
CA ALA A 163 1.49 -2.54 12.85
C ALA A 163 2.28 -3.23 11.73
N LYS A 164 2.70 -4.48 11.97
CA LYS A 164 3.55 -5.24 11.04
C LYS A 164 2.89 -6.53 10.61
N LYS A 165 3.04 -6.86 9.32
CA LYS A 165 2.65 -8.15 8.75
C LYS A 165 3.73 -8.69 7.83
N ARG A 166 4.15 -9.94 8.03
CA ARG A 166 4.99 -10.70 7.12
C ARG A 166 4.14 -11.65 6.30
N PHE A 167 4.24 -11.51 4.98
CA PHE A 167 3.71 -12.45 4.00
C PHE A 167 4.84 -13.37 3.57
N THR A 168 4.67 -14.68 3.76
CA THR A 168 5.63 -15.68 3.29
C THR A 168 5.13 -16.28 1.97
N PRO A 169 6.04 -16.67 1.06
CA PRO A 169 5.65 -17.42 -0.13
C PRO A 169 4.87 -18.67 0.27
N LYS A 170 3.73 -18.91 -0.39
CA LYS A 170 3.00 -20.17 -0.27
C LYS A 170 3.62 -21.16 -1.25
N ILE A 171 3.89 -22.38 -0.78
CA ILE A 171 4.22 -23.49 -1.67
C ILE A 171 2.90 -23.84 -2.36
N VAL A 172 2.80 -23.55 -3.66
CA VAL A 172 1.65 -23.89 -4.51
C VAL A 172 1.94 -25.21 -5.21
#